data_AF-A0A821UCM0-F1
#
_entry.id   AF-A0A821UCM0-F1
#
_cell.length_a   1.000
_cell.length_b   1.000
_cell.length_c   1.000
_cell.angle_alpha   90.00
_cell.angle_beta   90.00
_cell.angle_gamma   90.00
#
_symmetry.space_group_name_H-M   'P 1'
#
loop_
_entity.id
_entity.type
_entity.pdbx_description
1 polymer ?
#
loop_
_entity_poly.entity_id
_entity_poly.type
_entity_poly.pdbx_seq_one_letter_code
_entity_poly.pdbx_strand_id
1 'polypeptide(L)'
;MDSKSTSSTDATIVCAWIDESYNAREEIISRIAEVKEQVPAIVLTLDKRMNRSELLEITRSCNSQVVRTVMSFLNHLTIITNISNLPQTYLPLDMNDNEIFQLLPHLLAEGLKFSLRPSALMAIFCILSNNKLPENNAYAFSKICVKVPQFFTENENLFFRKLYTLGGLKLNASTRIIVKQPFIPTVRQIHHDTKIQCQTCNIIRSTTLFPDVGKSCCALCLPCYDLKHTPEPCEAPFSHLVQCTTCTCLYAIVQYRQLFSTPKCHYCRNLSESAPYRRCIECQNKYVHNDSTEPIPSNGEEYKFVCAECQHSTVSKTIVDIPVSIGTLFDENKIQLYKYLNINDKVELNPMEDIQSSSISQISLVHAKKPILNPVAIFDQINTWIQSGKSESVTCYICCNDVSCDKINSTCGNKLCHAESCTECLTTWYQAVRPGSIVLVAHLLCPFCKHTPNVKVLKKYNKQACTILKFDKKDDIDERWYYGWCMDCYKIKKAQEKSCIGNVDIPSLTDFVCDECIEIRNSPKTIDIKYCPGINENTKAVCGVATNKKGSCNHITCTACNSDWCWLCVKTYGESIYEHLMSTHGNYGIEDDNDE
;
A
#
# COMPACT_ATOMS: atom_id res chain seq x y z
N MET A 1 -23.66 -34.82 47.43
CA MET A 1 -24.37 -34.97 46.14
C MET A 1 -23.31 -35.13 45.09
N ASP A 2 -23.25 -36.33 44.54
CA ASP A 2 -22.08 -36.93 43.90
C ASP A 2 -21.72 -36.27 42.56
N SER A 3 -20.59 -35.57 42.53
CA SER A 3 -19.90 -35.23 41.29
C SER A 3 -19.13 -36.48 40.82
N LYS A 4 -19.80 -37.35 40.06
CA LYS A 4 -19.13 -38.43 39.33
C LYS A 4 -18.18 -37.80 38.31
N SER A 5 -16.88 -37.91 38.58
CA SER A 5 -15.82 -37.79 37.58
C SER A 5 -16.10 -38.82 36.49
N THR A 6 -16.53 -38.39 35.32
CA THR A 6 -16.56 -39.22 34.12
C THR A 6 -15.13 -39.70 33.87
N SER A 7 -14.94 -41.01 33.90
CA SER A 7 -13.62 -41.61 33.71
C SER A 7 -13.16 -41.33 32.27
N SER A 8 -11.85 -41.17 32.05
CA SER A 8 -11.26 -41.02 30.70
C SER A 8 -11.70 -42.14 29.72
N THR A 9 -12.09 -43.30 30.26
CA THR A 9 -12.65 -44.44 29.54
C THR A 9 -14.04 -44.15 28.98
N ASP A 10 -14.91 -43.45 29.71
CA ASP A 10 -16.29 -43.12 29.28
C ASP A 10 -16.30 -42.13 28.12
N ALA A 11 -15.40 -41.14 28.13
CA ALA A 11 -15.24 -40.21 27.01
C ALA A 11 -14.77 -40.91 25.74
N THR A 12 -13.87 -41.90 25.88
CA THR A 12 -13.34 -42.69 24.75
C THR A 12 -14.43 -43.58 24.15
N ILE A 13 -15.26 -44.20 25.00
CA ILE A 13 -16.41 -45.02 24.58
C ILE A 13 -17.46 -44.17 23.85
N VAL A 14 -17.77 -42.97 24.36
CA VAL A 14 -18.71 -42.05 23.71
C VAL A 14 -18.19 -41.57 22.36
N CYS A 15 -16.90 -41.24 22.26
CA CYS A 15 -16.28 -40.88 20.97
C CYS A 15 -16.33 -42.03 19.96
N ALA A 16 -16.02 -43.26 20.38
CA ALA A 16 -16.10 -44.44 19.51
C ALA A 16 -17.54 -44.71 19.04
N TRP A 17 -18.53 -44.56 19.92
CA TRP A 17 -19.94 -44.72 19.59
C TRP A 17 -20.45 -43.63 18.62
N ILE A 18 -19.98 -42.38 18.79
CA ILE A 18 -20.27 -41.28 17.86
C ILE A 18 -19.66 -41.59 16.49
N ASP A 19 -18.41 -42.06 16.42
CA ASP A 19 -17.75 -42.40 15.15
C ASP A 19 -18.41 -43.58 14.43
N GLU A 20 -18.89 -44.59 15.16
CA GLU A 20 -19.68 -45.70 14.60
C GLU A 20 -21.06 -45.24 14.11
N SER A 21 -21.70 -44.30 14.80
CA SER A 21 -23.02 -43.78 14.42
C SER A 21 -23.04 -43.03 13.08
N TYR A 22 -21.88 -42.54 12.61
CA TYR A 22 -21.72 -41.88 11.30
C TYR A 22 -21.10 -42.78 10.23
N ASN A 23 -20.88 -44.08 10.51
CA ASN A 23 -20.27 -45.02 9.59
C ASN A 23 -21.31 -45.69 8.67
N ALA A 24 -21.56 -45.09 7.51
CA ALA A 24 -22.45 -45.61 6.47
C ALA A 24 -21.73 -46.54 5.46
N ARG A 25 -20.61 -47.18 5.82
CA ARG A 25 -19.76 -47.93 4.88
C ARG A 25 -20.54 -48.99 4.08
N GLU A 26 -21.37 -49.79 4.73
CA GLU A 26 -22.12 -50.85 4.06
C GLU A 26 -23.15 -50.30 3.07
N GLU A 27 -23.85 -49.23 3.46
CA GLU A 27 -24.80 -48.52 2.60
C GLU A 27 -24.10 -47.96 1.35
N ILE A 28 -22.92 -47.36 1.53
CA ILE A 28 -22.13 -46.78 0.44
C ILE A 28 -21.68 -47.87 -0.53
N ILE A 29 -21.14 -48.99 -0.02
CA ILE A 29 -20.68 -50.11 -0.87
C ILE A 29 -21.86 -50.72 -1.64
N SER A 30 -23.00 -50.92 -0.97
CA SER A 30 -24.22 -51.42 -1.63
C SER A 30 -24.66 -50.49 -2.76
N ARG A 31 -24.67 -49.18 -2.51
CA ARG A 31 -25.08 -48.19 -3.52
C ARG A 31 -24.11 -48.14 -4.71
N ILE A 32 -22.80 -48.25 -4.48
CA ILE A 32 -21.80 -48.33 -5.55
C ILE A 32 -21.99 -49.59 -6.40
N ALA A 33 -22.28 -50.73 -5.78
CA ALA A 33 -22.49 -52.00 -6.48
C ALA A 33 -23.73 -52.00 -7.40
N GLU A 34 -24.73 -51.17 -7.12
CA GLU A 34 -25.94 -51.01 -7.95
C GLU A 34 -25.71 -50.19 -9.24
N VAL A 35 -24.58 -49.49 -9.36
CA VAL A 35 -24.29 -48.66 -10.54
C VAL A 35 -23.92 -49.54 -11.73
N LYS A 36 -24.50 -49.24 -12.90
CA LYS A 36 -24.34 -50.07 -14.12
C LYS A 36 -22.91 -50.05 -14.63
N GLU A 37 -22.33 -48.86 -14.78
CA GLU A 37 -20.94 -48.69 -15.22
C GLU A 37 -20.04 -48.31 -14.05
N GLN A 38 -19.14 -49.23 -13.68
CA GLN A 38 -18.21 -49.03 -12.55
C GLN A 38 -17.01 -48.15 -12.92
N VAL A 39 -16.75 -47.95 -14.20
CA VAL A 39 -15.75 -47.02 -14.75
C VAL A 39 -16.38 -46.18 -15.85
N PRO A 40 -15.98 -44.92 -16.05
CA PRO A 40 -14.90 -44.21 -15.35
C PRO A 40 -15.25 -43.87 -13.89
N ALA A 41 -14.27 -43.92 -12.99
CA ALA A 41 -14.46 -43.72 -11.55
C ALA A 41 -13.48 -42.70 -10.97
N ILE A 42 -13.96 -41.93 -9.98
CA ILE A 42 -13.17 -41.01 -9.17
C ILE A 42 -12.44 -41.82 -8.09
N VAL A 43 -11.14 -41.59 -7.96
CA VAL A 43 -10.29 -42.19 -6.93
C VAL A 43 -9.38 -41.16 -6.30
N LEU A 44 -9.07 -41.34 -5.02
CA LEU A 44 -8.05 -40.57 -4.33
C LEU A 44 -6.72 -41.31 -4.42
N THR A 45 -5.71 -40.73 -5.07
CA THR A 45 -4.39 -41.38 -5.27
C THR A 45 -3.45 -41.26 -4.05
N LEU A 46 -3.86 -40.53 -3.03
CA LEU A 46 -3.12 -40.44 -1.77
C LEU A 46 -3.44 -41.65 -0.88
N ASP A 47 -2.42 -42.22 -0.25
CA ASP A 47 -2.59 -43.27 0.77
C ASP A 47 -3.05 -42.71 2.13
N LYS A 48 -2.94 -41.39 2.32
CA LYS A 48 -3.40 -40.73 3.55
C LYS A 48 -4.92 -40.65 3.57
N ARG A 49 -5.51 -40.81 4.76
CA ARG A 49 -6.95 -40.61 5.05
C ARG A 49 -7.13 -39.59 6.18
N MET A 50 -8.28 -38.95 6.23
CA MET A 50 -8.67 -37.99 7.27
C MET A 50 -9.49 -38.68 8.36
N ASN A 51 -9.47 -38.13 9.57
CA ASN A 51 -10.41 -38.57 10.60
C ASN A 51 -11.84 -38.09 10.26
N ARG A 52 -12.87 -38.91 10.54
CA ARG A 52 -14.27 -38.55 10.28
C ARG A 52 -14.69 -37.31 11.08
N SER A 53 -14.28 -37.23 12.34
CA SER A 53 -14.56 -36.07 13.20
C SER A 53 -13.96 -34.77 12.66
N GLU A 54 -12.74 -34.84 12.12
CA GLU A 54 -12.08 -33.71 11.44
C GLU A 54 -12.82 -33.32 10.15
N LEU A 55 -13.22 -34.30 9.34
CA LEU A 55 -13.94 -34.03 8.09
C LEU A 55 -15.35 -33.45 8.32
N LEU A 56 -16.01 -33.89 9.41
CA LEU A 56 -17.31 -33.35 9.84
C LEU A 56 -17.23 -31.93 10.39
N GLU A 57 -16.07 -31.48 10.91
CA GLU A 57 -15.89 -30.09 11.36
C GLU A 57 -16.12 -29.06 10.25
N ILE A 58 -15.92 -29.44 8.99
CA ILE A 58 -16.24 -28.59 7.83
C ILE A 58 -17.71 -28.19 7.83
N THR A 59 -18.59 -29.10 8.25
CA THR A 59 -20.04 -28.90 8.25
C THR A 59 -20.50 -28.00 9.39
N ARG A 60 -19.66 -27.84 10.43
CA ARG A 60 -19.99 -27.10 11.66
C ARG A 60 -19.35 -25.72 11.71
N SER A 61 -18.04 -25.62 11.43
CA SER A 61 -17.25 -24.42 11.70
C SER A 61 -16.48 -23.89 10.48
N CYS A 62 -16.46 -24.63 9.36
CA CYS A 62 -15.64 -24.29 8.18
C CYS A 62 -14.21 -23.88 8.55
N ASN A 63 -13.62 -24.58 9.53
CA ASN A 63 -12.30 -24.27 10.07
C ASN A 63 -11.25 -24.22 8.95
N SER A 64 -10.49 -23.11 8.89
CA SER A 64 -9.54 -22.85 7.81
C SER A 64 -8.45 -23.93 7.65
N GLN A 65 -8.04 -24.59 8.73
CA GLN A 65 -7.03 -25.65 8.70
C GLN A 65 -7.60 -26.96 8.12
N VAL A 66 -8.83 -27.30 8.52
CA VAL A 66 -9.55 -28.47 8.00
C VAL A 66 -9.85 -28.29 6.51
N VAL A 67 -10.32 -27.11 6.11
CA VAL A 67 -10.58 -26.78 4.70
C VAL A 67 -9.31 -26.89 3.86
N ARG A 68 -8.17 -26.36 4.33
CA ARG A 68 -6.86 -26.52 3.63
C ARG A 68 -6.50 -27.99 3.45
N THR A 69 -6.73 -28.80 4.47
CA THR A 69 -6.43 -30.23 4.43
C THR A 69 -7.33 -30.92 3.41
N VAL A 70 -8.64 -30.69 3.43
CA VAL A 70 -9.56 -31.25 2.42
C VAL A 70 -9.20 -30.83 1.01
N MET A 71 -8.93 -29.54 0.79
CA MET A 71 -8.51 -29.02 -0.51
C MET A 71 -7.23 -29.69 -1.02
N SER A 72 -6.27 -29.96 -0.12
CA SER A 72 -5.08 -30.71 -0.47
C SER A 72 -5.42 -32.12 -0.96
N PHE A 73 -6.36 -32.81 -0.31
CA PHE A 73 -6.79 -34.15 -0.73
C PHE A 73 -7.54 -34.11 -2.07
N LEU A 74 -8.41 -33.12 -2.28
CA LEU A 74 -9.17 -32.96 -3.53
C LEU A 74 -8.27 -32.76 -4.76
N ASN A 75 -7.07 -32.20 -4.59
CA ASN A 75 -6.07 -32.09 -5.67
C ASN A 75 -5.52 -33.44 -6.16
N HIS A 76 -5.72 -34.51 -5.39
CA HIS A 76 -5.28 -35.87 -5.72
C HIS A 76 -6.44 -36.77 -6.15
N LEU A 77 -7.61 -36.19 -6.42
CA LEU A 77 -8.67 -36.91 -7.10
C LEU A 77 -8.29 -37.09 -8.56
N THR A 78 -8.35 -38.32 -9.05
CA THR A 78 -8.11 -38.67 -10.44
C THR A 78 -9.23 -39.55 -10.96
N ILE A 79 -9.35 -39.63 -12.28
CA ILE A 79 -10.35 -40.46 -12.95
C ILE A 79 -9.64 -41.68 -13.53
N ILE A 80 -10.07 -42.87 -13.13
CA ILE A 80 -9.60 -44.14 -13.69
C ILE A 80 -10.66 -44.67 -14.66
N THR A 81 -10.24 -45.05 -15.86
CA THR A 81 -11.08 -45.59 -16.93
C THR A 81 -10.98 -47.12 -17.06
N ASN A 82 -10.03 -47.77 -16.38
CA ASN A 82 -9.77 -49.19 -16.47
C ASN A 82 -10.09 -49.92 -15.17
N ILE A 83 -10.94 -50.94 -15.23
CA ILE A 83 -11.40 -51.75 -14.09
C ILE A 83 -10.23 -52.45 -13.38
N SER A 84 -9.17 -52.85 -14.09
CA SER A 84 -8.03 -53.56 -13.49
C SER A 84 -7.21 -52.70 -12.51
N ASN A 85 -7.33 -51.37 -12.59
CA ASN A 85 -6.58 -50.42 -11.75
C ASN A 85 -7.44 -49.81 -10.63
N LEU A 86 -8.63 -50.35 -10.39
CA LEU A 86 -9.58 -49.79 -9.43
C LEU A 86 -9.16 -50.11 -7.98
N PRO A 87 -8.95 -49.10 -7.11
CA PRO A 87 -8.61 -49.31 -5.72
C PRO A 87 -9.84 -49.77 -4.91
N GLN A 88 -9.62 -50.16 -3.64
CA GLN A 88 -10.69 -50.62 -2.74
C GLN A 88 -11.76 -49.54 -2.47
N THR A 89 -11.39 -48.25 -2.53
CA THR A 89 -12.28 -47.10 -2.34
C THR A 89 -12.34 -46.27 -3.63
N TYR A 90 -13.49 -46.25 -4.30
CA TYR A 90 -13.70 -45.52 -5.55
C TYR A 90 -15.17 -45.05 -5.65
N LEU A 91 -15.45 -44.13 -6.58
CA LEU A 91 -16.82 -43.67 -6.87
C LEU A 91 -17.06 -43.65 -8.39
N PRO A 92 -18.02 -44.42 -8.92
CA PRO A 92 -18.38 -44.38 -10.33
C PRO A 92 -18.92 -43.01 -10.77
N LEU A 93 -18.57 -42.57 -11.98
CA LEU A 93 -19.09 -41.33 -12.57
C LEU A 93 -20.49 -41.48 -13.19
N ASP A 94 -20.98 -42.71 -13.39
CA ASP A 94 -22.35 -43.00 -13.87
C ASP A 94 -23.42 -42.78 -12.77
N MET A 95 -23.01 -42.30 -11.59
CA MET A 95 -23.89 -41.84 -10.53
C MET A 95 -24.42 -40.43 -10.82
N ASN A 96 -25.54 -40.05 -10.19
CA ASN A 96 -26.00 -38.67 -10.31
C ASN A 96 -25.10 -37.72 -9.49
N ASP A 97 -24.97 -36.46 -9.92
CA ASP A 97 -24.08 -35.48 -9.29
C ASP A 97 -24.30 -35.34 -7.77
N ASN A 98 -25.56 -35.36 -7.33
CA ASN A 98 -25.90 -35.25 -5.91
C ASN A 98 -25.35 -36.45 -5.11
N GLU A 99 -25.53 -37.66 -5.62
CA GLU A 99 -24.96 -38.88 -5.04
C GLU A 99 -23.44 -38.85 -5.04
N ILE A 100 -22.81 -38.42 -6.15
CA ILE A 100 -21.35 -38.29 -6.23
C ILE A 100 -20.84 -37.41 -5.08
N PHE A 101 -21.40 -36.22 -4.88
CA PHE A 101 -20.92 -35.32 -3.83
C PHE A 101 -21.35 -35.72 -2.41
N GLN A 102 -22.45 -36.48 -2.25
CA GLN A 102 -22.80 -37.10 -0.97
C GLN A 102 -21.82 -38.20 -0.56
N LEU A 103 -21.31 -38.96 -1.54
CA LEU A 103 -20.41 -40.08 -1.30
C LEU A 103 -18.94 -39.70 -1.42
N LEU A 104 -18.58 -38.58 -2.04
CA LEU A 104 -17.20 -38.10 -2.16
C LEU A 104 -16.40 -38.08 -0.85
N PRO A 105 -16.97 -37.71 0.31
CA PRO A 105 -16.29 -37.79 1.60
C PRO A 105 -15.79 -39.20 1.95
N HIS A 106 -16.41 -40.25 1.45
CA HIS A 106 -15.98 -41.64 1.62
C HIS A 106 -14.55 -41.88 1.14
N LEU A 107 -14.11 -41.17 0.08
CA LEU A 107 -12.74 -41.26 -0.42
C LEU A 107 -11.73 -40.60 0.53
N LEU A 108 -12.15 -39.56 1.27
CA LEU A 108 -11.30 -38.85 2.22
C LEU A 108 -11.28 -39.53 3.60
N ALA A 109 -12.44 -39.97 4.08
CA ALA A 109 -12.64 -40.71 5.32
C ALA A 109 -13.68 -41.82 5.08
N GLU A 110 -13.22 -43.07 5.13
CA GLU A 110 -14.05 -44.23 4.78
C GLU A 110 -15.34 -44.29 5.61
N GLY A 111 -16.44 -44.65 4.96
CA GLY A 111 -17.75 -44.79 5.60
C GLY A 111 -18.50 -43.48 5.85
N LEU A 112 -17.94 -42.32 5.50
CA LEU A 112 -18.63 -41.05 5.69
C LEU A 112 -19.58 -40.74 4.51
N LYS A 113 -20.84 -40.44 4.83
CA LYS A 113 -21.86 -39.96 3.88
C LYS A 113 -22.34 -38.58 4.30
N PHE A 114 -22.40 -37.66 3.36
CA PHE A 114 -22.85 -36.30 3.60
C PHE A 114 -24.34 -36.12 3.29
N SER A 115 -24.99 -35.23 4.05
CA SER A 115 -26.29 -34.70 3.70
C SER A 115 -26.14 -33.60 2.65
N LEU A 116 -27.24 -33.19 2.01
CA LEU A 116 -27.24 -32.27 0.85
C LEU A 116 -26.36 -31.02 1.03
N ARG A 117 -26.39 -30.42 2.21
CA ARG A 117 -25.67 -29.19 2.51
C ARG A 117 -24.15 -29.39 2.60
N PRO A 118 -23.61 -30.32 3.43
CA PRO A 118 -22.21 -30.74 3.37
C PRO A 118 -21.74 -31.19 1.97
N SER A 119 -22.60 -31.86 1.21
CA SER A 119 -22.29 -32.25 -0.18
C SER A 119 -22.11 -31.04 -1.09
N ALA A 120 -22.96 -30.02 -0.94
CA ALA A 120 -22.81 -28.77 -1.67
C ALA A 120 -21.49 -28.06 -1.31
N LEU A 121 -21.09 -28.05 -0.03
CA LEU A 121 -19.79 -27.53 0.39
C LEU A 121 -18.64 -28.30 -0.27
N MET A 122 -18.73 -29.64 -0.31
CA MET A 122 -17.74 -30.48 -0.96
C MET A 122 -17.63 -30.20 -2.47
N ALA A 123 -18.77 -30.00 -3.14
CA ALA A 123 -18.80 -29.60 -4.55
C ALA A 123 -18.12 -28.24 -4.79
N ILE A 124 -18.38 -27.27 -3.91
CA ILE A 124 -17.72 -25.96 -3.94
C ILE A 124 -16.20 -26.11 -3.80
N PHE A 125 -15.72 -26.96 -2.88
CA PHE A 125 -14.29 -27.20 -2.72
C PHE A 125 -13.66 -27.88 -3.95
N CYS A 126 -14.37 -28.80 -4.61
CA CYS A 126 -13.89 -29.42 -5.85
C CYS A 126 -13.76 -28.41 -6.99
N ILE A 127 -14.65 -27.41 -7.06
CA ILE A 127 -14.51 -26.31 -8.03
C ILE A 127 -13.29 -25.44 -7.69
N LEU A 128 -13.02 -25.23 -6.40
CA LEU A 128 -11.92 -24.40 -5.92
C LEU A 128 -10.55 -25.08 -6.00
N SER A 129 -10.47 -26.42 -5.94
CA SER A 129 -9.21 -27.17 -5.85
C SER A 129 -8.32 -27.01 -7.09
N ASN A 130 -8.88 -26.57 -8.21
CA ASN A 130 -8.09 -26.21 -9.40
C ASN A 130 -7.22 -24.94 -9.27
N ASN A 131 -7.17 -24.28 -8.10
CA ASN A 131 -6.26 -23.17 -7.81
C ASN A 131 -5.60 -23.31 -6.42
N LYS A 132 -4.27 -23.48 -6.38
CA LYS A 132 -3.45 -23.50 -5.15
C LYS A 132 -3.65 -22.23 -4.32
N LEU A 133 -4.15 -22.26 -3.08
CA LEU A 133 -4.17 -21.04 -2.24
C LEU A 133 -4.07 -21.26 -0.71
N PRO A 134 -3.22 -20.47 -0.02
CA PRO A 134 -3.41 -20.06 1.38
C PRO A 134 -3.80 -18.56 1.56
N GLU A 135 -4.31 -18.25 2.76
CA GLU A 135 -4.67 -16.97 3.42
C GLU A 135 -5.86 -16.11 2.92
N ASN A 136 -6.24 -16.07 1.64
CA ASN A 136 -7.37 -15.23 1.15
C ASN A 136 -8.68 -15.98 0.84
N ASN A 137 -8.83 -17.24 1.29
CA ASN A 137 -9.88 -18.13 0.79
C ASN A 137 -11.31 -17.79 1.28
N ALA A 138 -11.45 -17.05 2.38
CA ALA A 138 -12.76 -16.60 2.86
C ALA A 138 -13.53 -15.79 1.80
N TYR A 139 -12.83 -15.03 0.95
CA TYR A 139 -13.47 -14.24 -0.11
C TYR A 139 -13.92 -15.09 -1.31
N ALA A 140 -13.05 -15.97 -1.82
CA ALA A 140 -13.38 -16.84 -2.95
C ALA A 140 -14.51 -17.82 -2.60
N PHE A 141 -14.45 -18.38 -1.38
CA PHE A 141 -15.49 -19.24 -0.85
C PHE A 141 -16.81 -18.46 -0.66
N SER A 142 -16.79 -17.31 0.01
CA SER A 142 -18.00 -16.49 0.19
C SER A 142 -18.61 -16.02 -1.13
N LYS A 143 -17.79 -15.72 -2.15
CA LYS A 143 -18.26 -15.41 -3.52
C LYS A 143 -19.11 -16.53 -4.11
N ILE A 144 -18.72 -17.78 -3.89
CA ILE A 144 -19.50 -18.93 -4.37
C ILE A 144 -20.75 -19.11 -3.51
N CYS A 145 -20.63 -19.07 -2.18
CA CYS A 145 -21.77 -19.20 -1.27
C CYS A 145 -22.88 -18.19 -1.57
N VAL A 146 -22.53 -16.92 -1.86
CA VAL A 146 -23.48 -15.87 -2.21
C VAL A 146 -24.24 -16.15 -3.52
N LYS A 147 -23.66 -16.93 -4.44
CA LYS A 147 -24.31 -17.33 -5.70
C LYS A 147 -25.27 -18.51 -5.55
N VAL A 148 -25.15 -19.30 -4.48
CA VAL A 148 -25.99 -20.48 -4.23
C VAL A 148 -26.67 -20.42 -2.84
N PRO A 149 -27.47 -19.37 -2.57
CA PRO A 149 -28.03 -19.13 -1.24
C PRO A 149 -28.98 -20.22 -0.75
N GLN A 150 -29.54 -21.04 -1.65
CA GLN A 150 -30.50 -22.09 -1.33
C GLN A 150 -29.94 -23.22 -0.44
N PHE A 151 -28.61 -23.36 -0.35
CA PHE A 151 -27.97 -24.38 0.48
C PHE A 151 -27.63 -23.92 1.90
N PHE A 152 -27.87 -22.64 2.21
CA PHE A 152 -27.51 -22.02 3.48
C PHE A 152 -28.73 -21.44 4.20
N THR A 153 -28.63 -21.30 5.51
CA THR A 153 -29.66 -20.60 6.29
C THR A 153 -29.62 -19.09 6.00
N GLU A 154 -30.68 -18.36 6.36
CA GLU A 154 -30.72 -16.89 6.19
C GLU A 154 -29.55 -16.18 6.92
N ASN A 155 -29.23 -16.63 8.13
CA ASN A 155 -28.13 -16.08 8.93
C ASN A 155 -26.77 -16.30 8.27
N GLU A 156 -26.56 -17.46 7.66
CA GLU A 156 -25.30 -17.78 6.99
C GLU A 156 -25.18 -17.07 5.64
N ASN A 157 -26.29 -16.96 4.91
CA ASN A 157 -26.36 -16.13 3.72
C ASN A 157 -25.99 -14.68 4.03
N LEU A 158 -26.48 -14.13 5.15
CA LEU A 158 -26.10 -12.81 5.63
C LEU A 158 -24.60 -12.73 5.97
N PHE A 159 -24.07 -13.74 6.66
CA PHE A 159 -22.65 -13.82 7.01
C PHE A 159 -21.74 -13.89 5.78
N PHE A 160 -22.04 -14.77 4.81
CA PHE A 160 -21.25 -14.89 3.59
C PHE A 160 -21.35 -13.65 2.71
N ARG A 161 -22.50 -12.96 2.66
CA ARG A 161 -22.61 -11.66 2.01
C ARG A 161 -21.69 -10.63 2.65
N LYS A 162 -21.62 -10.56 3.99
CA LYS A 162 -20.69 -9.66 4.70
C LYS A 162 -19.23 -9.98 4.37
N LEU A 163 -18.84 -11.26 4.42
CA LEU A 163 -17.48 -11.69 4.06
C LEU A 163 -17.13 -11.39 2.60
N TYR A 164 -18.09 -11.59 1.69
CA TYR A 164 -17.93 -11.25 0.29
C TYR A 164 -17.71 -9.74 0.13
N THR A 165 -18.54 -8.90 0.76
CA THR A 165 -18.38 -7.45 0.69
C THR A 165 -17.03 -6.98 1.24
N LEU A 166 -16.61 -7.50 2.40
CA LEU A 166 -15.31 -7.15 3.02
C LEU A 166 -14.12 -7.62 2.18
N GLY A 167 -14.17 -8.84 1.66
CA GLY A 167 -13.12 -9.35 0.78
C GLY A 167 -13.08 -8.60 -0.55
N GLY A 168 -14.23 -8.19 -1.08
CA GLY A 168 -14.36 -7.39 -2.29
C GLY A 168 -13.77 -5.98 -2.12
N LEU A 169 -14.00 -5.34 -0.98
CA LEU A 169 -13.35 -4.08 -0.59
C LEU A 169 -11.83 -4.23 -0.54
N LYS A 170 -11.34 -5.28 0.14
CA LYS A 170 -9.90 -5.54 0.25
C LYS A 170 -9.27 -5.80 -1.13
N LEU A 171 -9.93 -6.58 -1.98
CA LEU A 171 -9.49 -6.87 -3.35
C LEU A 171 -9.41 -5.59 -4.19
N ASN A 172 -10.36 -4.68 -4.01
CA ASN A 172 -10.44 -3.44 -4.77
C ASN A 172 -9.78 -2.24 -4.07
N ALA A 173 -9.00 -2.46 -3.01
CA ALA A 173 -8.40 -1.35 -2.24
C ALA A 173 -7.52 -0.44 -3.13
N SER A 174 -6.84 -1.00 -4.12
CA SER A 174 -6.01 -0.26 -5.08
C SER A 174 -6.76 0.24 -6.31
N THR A 175 -8.02 -0.17 -6.52
CA THR A 175 -8.86 0.30 -7.63
C THR A 175 -9.10 1.80 -7.49
N ARG A 176 -8.91 2.55 -8.59
CA ARG A 176 -9.05 4.01 -8.63
C ARG A 176 -10.45 4.38 -9.10
N ILE A 177 -11.11 5.27 -8.35
CA ILE A 177 -12.41 5.84 -8.69
C ILE A 177 -12.27 7.36 -8.84
N ILE A 178 -13.01 7.94 -9.78
CA ILE A 178 -13.02 9.38 -10.01
C ILE A 178 -13.93 10.08 -8.99
N VAL A 179 -13.30 10.83 -8.10
CA VAL A 179 -13.93 11.68 -7.10
C VAL A 179 -14.04 13.11 -7.62
N LYS A 180 -15.23 13.70 -7.56
CA LYS A 180 -15.47 15.10 -7.85
C LYS A 180 -15.36 15.90 -6.57
N GLN A 181 -14.39 16.82 -6.51
CA GLN A 181 -14.21 17.66 -5.33
C GLN A 181 -13.97 19.13 -5.69
N PRO A 182 -14.18 20.06 -4.73
CA PRO A 182 -13.82 21.46 -4.92
C PRO A 182 -12.32 21.63 -5.19
N PHE A 183 -11.96 22.53 -6.10
CA PHE A 183 -10.55 22.80 -6.41
C PHE A 183 -9.76 23.26 -5.18
N ILE A 184 -8.47 22.95 -5.18
CA ILE A 184 -7.51 23.39 -4.16
C ILE A 184 -6.51 24.33 -4.84
N PRO A 185 -6.52 25.64 -4.51
CA PRO A 185 -5.56 26.60 -5.06
C PRO A 185 -4.12 26.18 -4.77
N THR A 186 -3.23 26.29 -5.76
CA THR A 186 -1.79 26.21 -5.53
C THR A 186 -1.20 27.61 -5.36
N VAL A 187 -0.23 27.75 -4.45
CA VAL A 187 0.36 29.05 -4.05
C VAL A 187 0.81 29.92 -5.23
N ARG A 188 1.27 29.30 -6.33
CA ARG A 188 1.79 30.00 -7.51
C ARG A 188 0.71 30.36 -8.52
N GLN A 189 -0.46 29.73 -8.46
CA GLN A 189 -1.57 30.04 -9.33
C GLN A 189 -2.31 31.29 -8.84
N ILE A 190 -2.93 31.97 -9.79
CA ILE A 190 -3.69 33.18 -9.60
C ILE A 190 -5.16 32.83 -9.88
N HIS A 191 -6.05 33.31 -9.03
CA HIS A 191 -7.48 32.99 -9.05
C HIS A 191 -8.32 34.26 -9.00
N HIS A 192 -9.53 34.21 -9.57
CA HIS A 192 -10.51 35.29 -9.45
C HIS A 192 -10.89 35.46 -7.99
N ASP A 193 -10.95 36.71 -7.54
CA ASP A 193 -11.22 37.03 -6.14
C ASP A 193 -12.15 38.24 -6.00
N THR A 194 -12.87 38.29 -4.90
CA THR A 194 -13.68 39.43 -4.52
C THR A 194 -12.82 40.39 -3.71
N LYS A 195 -12.59 41.60 -4.23
CA LYS A 195 -11.75 42.60 -3.58
C LYS A 195 -12.54 43.86 -3.24
N ILE A 196 -12.11 44.55 -2.19
CA ILE A 196 -12.63 45.85 -1.76
C ILE A 196 -11.46 46.79 -1.43
N GLN A 197 -11.68 48.11 -1.56
CA GLN A 197 -10.66 49.11 -1.25
C GLN A 197 -10.58 49.36 0.25
N CYS A 198 -9.38 49.24 0.83
CA CYS A 198 -9.13 49.63 2.22
C CYS A 198 -9.08 51.16 2.33
N GLN A 199 -9.85 51.78 3.23
CA GLN A 199 -9.83 53.25 3.41
C GLN A 199 -8.60 53.75 4.20
N THR A 200 -7.91 52.90 4.96
CA THR A 200 -6.68 53.29 5.69
C THR A 200 -5.45 53.39 4.78
N CYS A 201 -5.21 52.38 3.93
CA CYS A 201 -4.05 52.37 3.02
C CYS A 201 -4.38 52.66 1.56
N ASN A 202 -5.65 52.79 1.21
CA ASN A 202 -6.17 52.97 -0.16
C ASN A 202 -5.83 51.86 -1.17
N ILE A 203 -5.29 50.73 -0.71
CA ILE A 203 -4.98 49.56 -1.54
C ILE A 203 -6.21 48.65 -1.65
N ILE A 204 -6.52 48.21 -2.87
CA ILE A 204 -7.56 47.22 -3.16
C ILE A 204 -7.07 45.83 -2.72
N ARG A 205 -7.84 45.15 -1.86
CA ARG A 205 -7.43 43.87 -1.26
C ARG A 205 -8.55 42.85 -1.25
N SER A 206 -8.20 41.56 -1.19
CA SER A 206 -9.15 40.46 -0.99
C SER A 206 -10.05 40.69 0.23
N THR A 207 -11.35 40.42 0.10
CA THR A 207 -12.31 40.44 1.22
C THR A 207 -11.92 39.47 2.34
N THR A 208 -11.20 38.39 2.02
CA THR A 208 -10.72 37.41 3.00
C THR A 208 -9.64 37.97 3.95
N LEU A 209 -9.05 39.12 3.61
CA LEU A 209 -8.08 39.85 4.44
C LEU A 209 -8.74 40.93 5.31
N PHE A 210 -10.07 41.02 5.32
CA PHE A 210 -10.78 41.97 6.17
C PHE A 210 -11.22 41.28 7.46
N PRO A 211 -10.75 41.78 8.62
CA PRO A 211 -11.10 41.19 9.90
C PRO A 211 -12.54 41.50 10.28
N ASP A 212 -13.20 42.57 9.85
CA ASP A 212 -14.64 42.77 10.07
C ASP A 212 -15.24 43.35 8.78
N VAL A 213 -16.31 42.74 8.26
CA VAL A 213 -16.98 43.25 7.06
C VAL A 213 -17.75 44.52 7.44
N GLY A 214 -17.44 45.64 6.78
CA GLY A 214 -17.98 46.96 7.13
C GLY A 214 -17.02 47.85 7.92
N LYS A 215 -15.90 47.30 8.43
CA LYS A 215 -14.75 48.13 8.79
C LYS A 215 -13.93 48.44 7.54
N SER A 216 -13.60 49.71 7.42
CA SER A 216 -12.83 50.32 6.37
C SER A 216 -11.36 49.90 6.25
N CYS A 217 -10.92 48.91 7.04
CA CYS A 217 -9.50 48.67 7.31
C CYS A 217 -9.16 47.18 7.11
N CYS A 218 -8.16 46.90 6.28
CA CYS A 218 -7.68 45.54 6.07
C CYS A 218 -6.81 45.04 7.24
N ALA A 219 -6.63 43.73 7.36
CA ALA A 219 -5.85 43.12 8.42
C ALA A 219 -4.38 43.61 8.46
N LEU A 220 -3.81 43.99 7.31
CA LEU A 220 -2.43 44.50 7.22
C LEU A 220 -2.26 45.93 7.75
N CYS A 221 -3.36 46.63 8.01
CA CYS A 221 -3.36 47.97 8.62
C CYS A 221 -3.67 47.91 10.13
N LEU A 222 -3.89 46.72 10.69
CA LEU A 222 -4.09 46.58 12.14
C LEU A 222 -2.79 46.88 12.90
N PRO A 223 -2.86 47.41 14.13
CA PRO A 223 -1.68 47.82 14.91
C PRO A 223 -0.63 46.73 15.13
N CYS A 224 -1.03 45.47 15.07
CA CYS A 224 -0.16 44.30 15.22
C CYS A 224 0.64 43.94 13.94
N TYR A 225 0.41 44.62 12.82
CA TYR A 225 1.08 44.38 11.56
C TYR A 225 1.57 45.70 10.94
N ASP A 226 2.88 45.91 10.82
CA ASP A 226 3.45 47.07 10.11
C ASP A 226 3.67 46.76 8.62
N LEU A 227 2.57 46.41 7.92
CA LEU A 227 2.60 45.99 6.51
C LEU A 227 1.61 46.77 5.65
N LYS A 228 1.12 47.91 6.14
CA LYS A 228 0.04 48.73 5.56
C LYS A 228 0.22 49.11 4.08
N HIS A 229 1.46 49.36 3.65
CA HIS A 229 1.79 49.76 2.27
C HIS A 229 2.21 48.61 1.37
N THR A 230 2.11 47.35 1.83
CA THR A 230 2.50 46.20 1.01
C THR A 230 1.56 46.09 -0.19
N PRO A 231 2.06 46.30 -1.43
CA PRO A 231 1.22 46.20 -2.62
C PRO A 231 0.77 44.75 -2.81
N GLU A 232 -0.39 44.57 -3.42
CA GLU A 232 -0.72 43.24 -3.92
C GLU A 232 0.17 42.89 -5.12
N PRO A 233 0.64 41.64 -5.23
CA PRO A 233 1.52 41.21 -6.31
C PRO A 233 0.79 41.11 -7.66
N CYS A 234 -0.54 41.25 -7.68
CA CYS A 234 -1.38 41.07 -8.86
C CYS A 234 -2.44 42.16 -8.95
N GLU A 235 -2.82 42.51 -10.17
CA GLU A 235 -3.89 43.45 -10.45
C GLU A 235 -5.28 42.86 -10.12
N ALA A 236 -6.22 43.74 -9.78
CA ALA A 236 -7.62 43.35 -9.70
C ALA A 236 -8.07 42.83 -11.08
N PRO A 237 -8.86 41.73 -11.16
CA PRO A 237 -9.65 41.11 -10.08
C PRO A 237 -9.03 39.86 -9.44
N PHE A 238 -7.69 39.71 -9.39
CA PHE A 238 -7.08 38.42 -9.05
C PHE A 238 -6.29 38.38 -7.74
N SER A 239 -6.24 37.20 -7.10
CA SER A 239 -5.43 36.93 -5.90
C SER A 239 -4.68 35.62 -5.98
N HIS A 240 -3.57 35.54 -5.25
CA HIS A 240 -3.03 34.26 -4.82
C HIS A 240 -3.86 33.74 -3.66
N LEU A 241 -4.61 32.67 -3.88
CA LEU A 241 -5.40 31.99 -2.85
C LEU A 241 -4.66 30.76 -2.35
N VAL A 242 -4.85 30.43 -1.07
CA VAL A 242 -4.36 29.20 -0.46
C VAL A 242 -5.41 28.62 0.47
N GLN A 243 -5.28 27.33 0.76
CA GLN A 243 -6.16 26.63 1.69
C GLN A 243 -5.50 26.45 3.06
N CYS A 244 -6.19 26.84 4.12
CA CYS A 244 -5.76 26.55 5.48
C CYS A 244 -5.76 25.03 5.76
N THR A 245 -4.65 24.49 6.24
CA THR A 245 -4.52 23.04 6.55
C THR A 245 -5.41 22.57 7.72
N THR A 246 -5.88 23.51 8.55
CA THR A 246 -6.71 23.23 9.73
C THR A 246 -8.20 23.32 9.40
N CYS A 247 -8.70 24.50 9.03
CA CYS A 247 -10.14 24.72 8.80
C CYS A 247 -10.60 24.55 7.34
N THR A 248 -9.68 24.24 6.42
CA THR A 248 -9.92 24.04 4.97
C THR A 248 -10.52 25.25 4.22
N CYS A 249 -10.60 26.41 4.88
CA CYS A 249 -11.05 27.66 4.28
C CYS A 249 -9.97 28.27 3.38
N LEU A 250 -10.40 28.85 2.27
CA LEU A 250 -9.58 29.59 1.32
C LEU A 250 -9.42 31.04 1.78
N TYR A 251 -8.22 31.56 1.65
CA TYR A 251 -7.89 32.96 1.95
C TYR A 251 -6.77 33.45 1.04
N ALA A 252 -6.71 34.76 0.83
CA ALA A 252 -5.69 35.39 0.01
C ALA A 252 -4.38 35.59 0.76
N ILE A 253 -3.28 35.55 0.01
CA ILE A 253 -1.94 35.87 0.48
C ILE A 253 -1.33 36.96 -0.40
N VAL A 254 -0.68 37.94 0.24
CA VAL A 254 -0.04 39.06 -0.45
C VAL A 254 1.40 38.73 -0.84
N GLN A 255 2.20 38.20 0.08
CA GLN A 255 3.61 37.88 -0.14
C GLN A 255 3.83 36.39 -0.42
N TYR A 256 3.24 35.86 -1.49
CA TYR A 256 3.25 34.41 -1.78
C TYR A 256 4.67 33.81 -1.91
N ARG A 257 5.66 34.60 -2.37
CA ARG A 257 7.07 34.15 -2.48
C ARG A 257 7.75 33.92 -1.13
N GLN A 258 7.19 34.46 -0.05
CA GLN A 258 7.71 34.31 1.31
C GLN A 258 6.98 33.21 2.11
N LEU A 259 6.02 32.50 1.48
CA LEU A 259 5.30 31.41 2.12
C LEU A 259 6.13 30.12 2.06
N PHE A 260 7.02 29.93 3.04
CA PHE A 260 7.84 28.72 3.18
C PHE A 260 7.23 27.67 4.12
N SER A 261 6.14 27.99 4.81
CA SER A 261 5.45 27.11 5.75
C SER A 261 4.08 26.66 5.24
N THR A 262 3.55 25.59 5.84
CA THR A 262 2.20 25.10 5.52
C THR A 262 1.15 26.20 5.74
N PRO A 263 0.24 26.46 4.79
CA PRO A 263 -0.70 27.56 4.92
C PRO A 263 -1.66 27.37 6.10
N LYS A 264 -1.74 28.36 6.98
CA LYS A 264 -2.71 28.45 8.08
C LYS A 264 -3.27 29.87 8.10
N CYS A 265 -4.60 30.00 8.18
CA CYS A 265 -5.26 31.29 8.31
C CYS A 265 -5.00 31.92 9.69
N HIS A 266 -5.31 33.22 9.84
CA HIS A 266 -5.11 33.96 11.08
C HIS A 266 -5.83 33.31 12.28
N TYR A 267 -7.11 32.97 12.13
CA TYR A 267 -7.93 32.34 13.18
C TYR A 267 -7.30 31.05 13.71
N CYS A 268 -6.99 30.11 12.82
CA CYS A 268 -6.39 28.84 13.23
C CYS A 268 -4.94 28.98 13.73
N ARG A 269 -4.25 30.10 13.45
CA ARG A 269 -2.89 30.35 13.90
C ARG A 269 -2.86 31.01 15.28
N ASN A 270 -3.75 31.96 15.53
CA ASN A 270 -3.68 32.84 16.71
C ASN A 270 -4.80 32.60 17.72
N LEU A 271 -6.00 32.19 17.27
CA LEU A 271 -7.17 32.03 18.12
C LEU A 271 -7.46 30.56 18.45
N SER A 272 -6.78 29.61 17.80
CA SER A 272 -7.05 28.17 17.89
C SER A 272 -8.50 27.78 17.57
N GLU A 273 -9.24 28.67 16.91
CA GLU A 273 -10.62 28.48 16.49
C GLU A 273 -10.71 28.29 14.97
N SER A 274 -11.78 27.63 14.51
CA SER A 274 -12.06 27.55 13.08
C SER A 274 -12.45 28.93 12.57
N ALA A 275 -11.84 29.35 11.45
CA ALA A 275 -12.21 30.61 10.82
C ALA A 275 -13.71 30.64 10.49
N PRO A 276 -14.39 31.78 10.71
CA PRO A 276 -15.71 31.99 10.15
C PRO A 276 -15.60 31.98 8.61
N TYR A 277 -16.62 31.46 7.95
CA TYR A 277 -16.56 31.20 6.51
C TYR A 277 -17.90 31.35 5.81
N ARG A 278 -17.84 31.71 4.52
CA ARG A 278 -18.95 31.53 3.57
C ARG A 278 -18.68 30.33 2.68
N ARG A 279 -19.72 29.56 2.36
CA ARG A 279 -19.62 28.38 1.50
C ARG A 279 -20.24 28.69 0.13
N CYS A 280 -19.47 28.48 -0.93
CA CYS A 280 -19.99 28.65 -2.29
C CYS A 280 -21.02 27.56 -2.58
N ILE A 281 -22.22 27.92 -3.07
CA ILE A 281 -23.27 26.94 -3.38
C ILE A 281 -22.93 26.05 -4.58
N GLU A 282 -22.12 26.54 -5.51
CA GLU A 282 -21.74 25.81 -6.72
C GLU A 282 -20.57 24.85 -6.46
N CYS A 283 -19.41 25.38 -6.04
CA CYS A 283 -18.21 24.57 -5.83
C CYS A 283 -18.03 24.08 -4.40
N GLN A 284 -18.87 24.45 -3.43
CA GLN A 284 -18.79 24.04 -2.03
C GLN A 284 -17.50 24.44 -1.28
N ASN A 285 -16.61 25.23 -1.89
CA ASN A 285 -15.43 25.77 -1.21
C ASN A 285 -15.84 26.75 -0.11
N LYS A 286 -15.13 26.66 1.03
CA LYS A 286 -15.25 27.60 2.15
C LYS A 286 -14.25 28.73 1.96
N TYR A 287 -14.68 29.97 2.07
CA TYR A 287 -13.82 31.16 2.04
C TYR A 287 -13.84 31.82 3.40
N VAL A 288 -12.66 32.19 3.92
CA VAL A 288 -12.57 32.93 5.19
C VAL A 288 -13.39 34.20 5.08
N HIS A 289 -14.29 34.39 6.04
CA HIS A 289 -15.25 35.46 6.00
C HIS A 289 -15.68 35.81 7.42
N ASN A 290 -15.55 37.08 7.84
CA ASN A 290 -15.81 37.47 9.23
C ASN A 290 -17.03 38.37 9.41
N ASP A 291 -18.21 37.86 9.05
CA ASP A 291 -19.46 38.57 9.29
C ASP A 291 -20.29 37.78 10.32
N SER A 292 -20.43 38.36 11.51
CA SER A 292 -21.35 37.92 12.55
C SER A 292 -22.76 38.52 12.37
N THR A 293 -23.00 39.28 11.30
CA THR A 293 -24.14 40.17 11.10
C THR A 293 -24.72 40.16 9.68
N GLU A 294 -24.64 39.05 8.95
CA GLU A 294 -25.44 38.98 7.72
C GLU A 294 -26.93 39.07 8.08
N PRO A 295 -27.71 39.95 7.42
CA PRO A 295 -29.15 40.02 7.66
C PRO A 295 -29.75 38.67 7.31
N ILE A 296 -30.54 38.09 8.22
CA ILE A 296 -31.56 37.12 7.84
C ILE A 296 -32.43 37.87 6.81
N PRO A 297 -32.43 37.48 5.53
CA PRO A 297 -33.30 38.14 4.56
C PRO A 297 -34.73 37.97 5.04
N SER A 298 -35.45 39.08 5.15
CA SER A 298 -36.80 39.18 5.73
C SER A 298 -37.85 38.30 5.05
N ASN A 299 -37.49 37.64 3.94
CA ASN A 299 -38.35 36.85 3.06
C ASN A 299 -37.99 35.36 3.00
N GLY A 300 -37.14 34.84 3.89
CA GLY A 300 -36.90 33.38 3.99
C GLY A 300 -36.13 32.73 2.84
N GLU A 301 -35.53 33.51 1.94
CA GLU A 301 -34.60 33.00 0.93
C GLU A 301 -33.21 32.81 1.55
N GLU A 302 -32.70 31.58 1.66
CA GLU A 302 -31.32 31.33 2.11
C GLU A 302 -30.31 32.13 1.27
N TYR A 303 -29.38 32.84 1.92
CA TYR A 303 -28.35 33.62 1.23
C TYR A 303 -27.46 32.72 0.36
N LYS A 304 -27.59 32.86 -0.96
CA LYS A 304 -26.87 32.06 -1.97
C LYS A 304 -25.54 32.72 -2.34
N PHE A 305 -24.46 32.38 -1.62
CA PHE A 305 -23.11 32.85 -1.96
C PHE A 305 -22.51 32.06 -3.13
N VAL A 306 -22.07 32.76 -4.18
CA VAL A 306 -21.28 32.20 -5.29
C VAL A 306 -19.91 32.87 -5.30
N CYS A 307 -18.82 32.09 -5.30
CA CYS A 307 -17.46 32.63 -5.26
C CYS A 307 -17.07 33.26 -6.60
N ALA A 308 -16.11 34.20 -6.58
CA ALA A 308 -15.65 34.91 -7.78
C ALA A 308 -15.17 33.96 -8.89
N GLU A 309 -14.52 32.85 -8.54
CA GLU A 309 -14.09 31.84 -9.51
C GLU A 309 -15.29 31.20 -10.21
N CYS A 310 -16.32 30.80 -9.46
CA CYS A 310 -17.56 30.24 -10.01
C CYS A 310 -18.34 31.25 -10.86
N GLN A 311 -18.33 32.53 -10.50
CA GLN A 311 -19.00 33.57 -11.29
C GLN A 311 -18.35 33.80 -12.67
N HIS A 312 -17.04 33.59 -12.78
CA HIS A 312 -16.26 33.93 -13.99
C HIS A 312 -15.77 32.69 -14.76
N SER A 313 -15.93 31.49 -14.22
CA SER A 313 -15.55 30.24 -14.87
C SER A 313 -16.76 29.34 -15.07
N THR A 314 -16.69 28.44 -16.05
CA THR A 314 -17.63 27.33 -16.10
C THR A 314 -17.43 26.45 -14.87
N VAL A 315 -18.52 26.00 -14.22
CA VAL A 315 -18.53 25.16 -13.01
C VAL A 315 -17.53 23.97 -13.08
N SER A 316 -17.23 23.48 -14.30
CA SER A 316 -16.23 22.45 -14.58
C SER A 316 -14.77 22.80 -14.22
N LYS A 317 -14.41 24.07 -13.99
CA LYS A 317 -13.05 24.47 -13.58
C LYS A 317 -12.87 24.51 -12.06
N THR A 318 -13.95 24.76 -11.31
CA THR A 318 -13.93 24.84 -9.85
C THR A 318 -14.21 23.50 -9.17
N ILE A 319 -14.71 22.53 -9.93
CA ILE A 319 -14.84 21.13 -9.52
C ILE A 319 -13.81 20.33 -10.31
N VAL A 320 -12.96 19.59 -9.60
CA VAL A 320 -11.89 18.79 -10.19
C VAL A 320 -12.17 17.30 -10.03
N ASP A 321 -11.91 16.55 -11.09
CA ASP A 321 -11.96 15.09 -11.12
C ASP A 321 -10.61 14.55 -10.65
N ILE A 322 -10.62 13.77 -9.57
CA ILE A 322 -9.42 13.22 -8.96
C ILE A 322 -9.53 11.70 -8.87
N PRO A 323 -8.58 10.94 -9.43
CA PRO A 323 -8.51 9.50 -9.22
C PRO A 323 -8.05 9.21 -7.79
N VAL A 324 -8.92 8.58 -7.00
CA VAL A 324 -8.66 8.19 -5.61
C VAL A 324 -8.82 6.68 -5.46
N SER A 325 -7.90 6.01 -4.78
CA SER A 325 -8.05 4.58 -4.51
C SER A 325 -9.16 4.32 -3.49
N ILE A 326 -9.91 3.23 -3.68
CA ILE A 326 -10.98 2.84 -2.74
C ILE A 326 -10.44 2.66 -1.32
N GLY A 327 -9.22 2.15 -1.15
CA GLY A 327 -8.57 2.00 0.15
C GLY A 327 -8.40 3.34 0.87
N THR A 328 -7.87 4.36 0.19
CA THR A 328 -7.75 5.71 0.77
C THR A 328 -9.12 6.30 1.13
N LEU A 329 -10.10 6.13 0.25
CA LEU A 329 -11.46 6.61 0.50
C LEU A 329 -12.09 5.90 1.72
N PHE A 330 -11.82 4.61 1.86
CA PHE A 330 -12.26 3.78 2.98
C PHE A 330 -11.65 4.24 4.31
N ASP A 331 -10.36 4.52 4.33
CA ASP A 331 -9.67 5.02 5.54
C ASP A 331 -10.25 6.36 6.01
N GLU A 332 -10.61 7.25 5.07
CA GLU A 332 -11.18 8.57 5.38
C GLU A 332 -12.68 8.53 5.74
N ASN A 333 -13.43 7.48 5.36
CA ASN A 333 -14.90 7.43 5.46
C ASN A 333 -15.44 6.10 6.00
N LYS A 334 -14.68 5.43 6.87
CA LYS A 334 -14.95 4.08 7.36
C LYS A 334 -16.39 3.90 7.85
N ILE A 335 -16.90 4.83 8.68
CA ILE A 335 -18.23 4.75 9.28
C ILE A 335 -19.33 4.82 8.21
N GLN A 336 -19.21 5.78 7.28
CA GLN A 336 -20.16 6.03 6.21
C GLN A 336 -20.22 4.85 5.24
N LEU A 337 -19.05 4.30 4.89
CA LEU A 337 -18.94 3.14 4.01
C LEU A 337 -19.46 1.87 4.67
N TYR A 338 -19.19 1.65 5.97
CA TYR A 338 -19.77 0.53 6.70
C TYR A 338 -21.28 0.61 6.80
N LYS A 339 -21.83 1.80 7.10
CA LYS A 339 -23.28 2.00 7.11
C LYS A 339 -23.91 1.72 5.74
N TYR A 340 -23.29 2.22 4.67
CA TYR A 340 -23.79 2.00 3.30
C TYR A 340 -23.73 0.51 2.91
N LEU A 341 -22.63 -0.17 3.23
CA LEU A 341 -22.41 -1.57 2.88
C LEU A 341 -23.08 -2.56 3.83
N ASN A 342 -23.82 -2.06 4.83
CA ASN A 342 -24.48 -2.84 5.88
C ASN A 342 -23.50 -3.78 6.63
N ILE A 343 -22.29 -3.27 6.90
CA ILE A 343 -21.27 -3.95 7.69
C ILE A 343 -21.39 -3.43 9.13
N ASN A 344 -22.10 -4.15 9.99
CA ASN A 344 -22.10 -3.84 11.42
C ASN A 344 -20.78 -4.34 12.05
N ASP A 345 -20.07 -3.46 12.76
CA ASP A 345 -18.77 -3.72 13.41
C ASP A 345 -18.81 -4.84 14.47
N LYS A 346 -20.00 -5.34 14.83
CA LYS A 346 -20.15 -6.51 15.70
C LYS A 346 -20.44 -7.74 14.85
N VAL A 347 -19.45 -8.64 14.78
CA VAL A 347 -19.59 -10.04 14.36
C VAL A 347 -20.33 -10.87 15.44
N GLU A 348 -21.10 -10.23 16.32
CA GLU A 348 -22.02 -10.91 17.22
C GLU A 348 -23.35 -11.09 16.49
N LEU A 349 -23.68 -12.37 16.29
CA LEU A 349 -24.97 -12.87 15.86
C LEU A 349 -26.05 -12.37 16.83
N ASN A 350 -26.65 -11.22 16.56
CA ASN A 350 -27.98 -10.89 17.03
C ASN A 350 -28.86 -10.54 15.85
N PRO A 351 -30.10 -11.07 15.80
CA PRO A 351 -30.99 -10.92 14.67
C PRO A 351 -31.57 -9.51 14.64
N MET A 352 -31.63 -8.97 13.42
CA MET A 352 -32.57 -7.95 12.95
C MET A 352 -32.72 -6.68 13.79
N GLU A 353 -32.10 -5.61 13.31
CA GLU A 353 -32.90 -4.44 12.96
C GLU A 353 -32.81 -4.26 11.44
N ASP A 354 -33.95 -4.35 10.77
CA ASP A 354 -34.12 -3.99 9.37
C ASP A 354 -33.80 -2.49 9.22
N ILE A 355 -32.54 -2.18 8.93
CA ILE A 355 -32.19 -0.86 8.42
C ILE A 355 -32.62 -0.87 6.94
N GLN A 356 -33.90 -0.57 6.74
CA GLN A 356 -34.42 -0.07 5.47
C GLN A 356 -33.40 0.93 4.93
N SER A 357 -33.04 0.76 3.66
CA SER A 357 -32.21 1.64 2.84
C SER A 357 -32.29 3.10 3.29
N SER A 358 -31.43 3.48 4.25
CA SER A 358 -31.38 4.86 4.70
C SER A 358 -30.98 5.69 3.48
N SER A 359 -31.82 6.66 3.13
CA SER A 359 -31.72 7.42 1.89
C SER A 359 -30.28 7.87 1.66
N ILE A 360 -29.64 7.31 0.63
CA ILE A 360 -28.22 7.55 0.26
C ILE A 360 -27.94 9.06 0.10
N SER A 361 -28.99 9.85 -0.17
CA SER A 361 -28.98 11.31 -0.28
C SER A 361 -28.50 12.07 0.96
N GLN A 362 -28.36 11.45 2.14
CA GLN A 362 -27.87 12.11 3.36
C GLN A 362 -26.42 11.75 3.74
N ILE A 363 -25.74 10.86 3.01
CA ILE A 363 -24.39 10.41 3.38
C ILE A 363 -23.34 11.30 2.70
N SER A 364 -22.64 12.11 3.52
CA SER A 364 -21.53 12.95 3.08
C SER A 364 -20.20 12.18 3.16
N LEU A 365 -19.47 12.13 2.05
CA LEU A 365 -18.12 11.57 1.97
C LEU A 365 -17.09 12.71 1.88
N VAL A 366 -15.89 12.46 2.38
CA VAL A 366 -14.76 13.39 2.33
C VAL A 366 -13.51 12.76 1.72
N HIS A 367 -12.71 13.58 1.06
CA HIS A 367 -11.35 13.24 0.66
C HIS A 367 -10.42 14.41 0.94
N ALA A 368 -9.26 14.18 1.57
CA ALA A 368 -8.33 15.23 1.99
C ALA A 368 -9.02 16.39 2.76
N LYS A 369 -10.00 16.05 3.61
CA LYS A 369 -10.86 16.98 4.37
C LYS A 369 -11.77 17.89 3.51
N LYS A 370 -11.96 17.56 2.22
CA LYS A 370 -12.92 18.22 1.32
C LYS A 370 -14.15 17.35 1.11
N PRO A 371 -15.33 17.96 0.93
CA PRO A 371 -16.52 17.21 0.59
C PRO A 371 -16.42 16.63 -0.82
N ILE A 372 -16.87 15.40 -0.97
CA ILE A 372 -17.06 14.75 -2.27
C ILE A 372 -18.44 15.14 -2.81
N LEU A 373 -18.49 15.61 -4.06
CA LEU A 373 -19.69 16.15 -4.69
C LEU A 373 -20.52 15.10 -5.44
N ASN A 374 -19.96 13.91 -5.66
CA ASN A 374 -20.62 12.80 -6.35
C ASN A 374 -20.78 11.53 -5.49
N PRO A 375 -21.17 11.58 -4.20
CA PRO A 375 -21.10 10.45 -3.29
C PRO A 375 -21.93 9.24 -3.74
N VAL A 376 -23.12 9.45 -4.32
CA VAL A 376 -23.98 8.37 -4.83
C VAL A 376 -23.26 7.56 -5.92
N ALA A 377 -22.67 8.25 -6.91
CA ALA A 377 -21.95 7.61 -8.00
C ALA A 377 -20.71 6.84 -7.51
N ILE A 378 -20.06 7.31 -6.44
CA ILE A 378 -18.93 6.61 -5.82
C ILE A 378 -19.39 5.31 -5.17
N PHE A 379 -20.47 5.36 -4.38
CA PHE A 379 -21.04 4.19 -3.74
C PHE A 379 -21.49 3.13 -4.76
N ASP A 380 -22.15 3.54 -5.84
CA ASP A 380 -22.58 2.65 -6.90
C ASP A 380 -21.39 1.99 -7.61
N GLN A 381 -20.31 2.74 -7.87
CA GLN A 381 -19.08 2.19 -8.44
C GLN A 381 -18.41 1.19 -7.49
N ILE A 382 -18.31 1.51 -6.20
CA ILE A 382 -17.75 0.58 -5.20
C ILE A 382 -18.57 -0.71 -5.16
N ASN A 383 -19.89 -0.62 -5.10
CA ASN A 383 -20.76 -1.79 -5.10
C ASN A 383 -20.60 -2.59 -6.41
N THR A 384 -20.54 -1.93 -7.56
CA THR A 384 -20.32 -2.59 -8.87
C THR A 384 -19.01 -3.39 -8.87
N TRP A 385 -17.92 -2.81 -8.37
CA TRP A 385 -16.63 -3.50 -8.25
C TRP A 385 -16.70 -4.70 -7.30
N ILE A 386 -17.31 -4.54 -6.13
CA ILE A 386 -17.51 -5.63 -5.17
C ILE A 386 -18.31 -6.78 -5.81
N GLN A 387 -19.44 -6.46 -6.46
CA GLN A 387 -20.30 -7.46 -7.08
C GLN A 387 -19.64 -8.17 -8.28
N SER A 388 -18.81 -7.46 -9.05
CA SER A 388 -18.05 -8.07 -10.15
C SER A 388 -17.10 -9.18 -9.66
N GLY A 389 -16.60 -9.04 -8.43
CA GLY A 389 -15.56 -9.86 -7.84
C GLY A 389 -14.30 -9.96 -8.68
N LYS A 390 -14.00 -8.88 -9.42
CA LYS A 390 -12.76 -8.59 -10.12
C LYS A 390 -12.13 -7.35 -9.50
N SER A 391 -10.87 -7.09 -9.80
CA SER A 391 -10.18 -5.84 -9.52
C SER A 391 -9.85 -5.11 -10.81
N GLU A 392 -9.60 -3.81 -10.72
CA GLU A 392 -9.08 -3.02 -11.82
C GLU A 392 -7.68 -3.54 -12.24
N SER A 393 -7.51 -3.65 -13.55
CA SER A 393 -6.22 -3.95 -14.18
C SER A 393 -5.74 -2.74 -14.97
N VAL A 394 -4.45 -2.46 -14.84
CA VAL A 394 -3.77 -1.37 -15.54
C VAL A 394 -2.62 -1.97 -16.35
N THR A 395 -2.45 -1.48 -17.58
CA THR A 395 -1.41 -1.95 -18.49
C THR A 395 -0.04 -1.41 -18.07
N CYS A 396 0.93 -2.29 -17.89
CA CYS A 396 2.32 -1.91 -17.62
C CYS A 396 2.96 -1.25 -18.86
N TYR A 397 3.62 -0.09 -18.68
CA TYR A 397 4.22 0.61 -19.83
C TYR A 397 5.50 -0.05 -20.38
N ILE A 398 6.12 -0.96 -19.63
CA ILE A 398 7.34 -1.66 -20.05
C ILE A 398 7.00 -2.97 -20.77
N CYS A 399 6.20 -3.84 -20.14
CA CYS A 399 5.87 -5.16 -20.71
C CYS A 399 4.54 -5.22 -21.45
N CYS A 400 3.74 -4.14 -21.43
CA CYS A 400 2.42 -4.07 -22.06
C CYS A 400 1.40 -5.11 -21.59
N ASN A 401 1.66 -5.79 -20.46
CA ASN A 401 0.72 -6.72 -19.85
C ASN A 401 -0.20 -6.00 -18.86
N ASP A 402 -1.45 -6.42 -18.83
CA ASP A 402 -2.42 -5.99 -17.83
C ASP A 402 -2.12 -6.64 -16.48
N VAL A 403 -1.91 -5.80 -15.47
CA VAL A 403 -1.61 -6.23 -14.10
C VAL A 403 -2.53 -5.50 -13.13
N SER A 404 -2.73 -6.09 -11.96
CA SER A 404 -3.54 -5.49 -10.91
C SER A 404 -2.91 -4.19 -10.39
N CYS A 405 -3.75 -3.22 -10.02
CA CYS A 405 -3.31 -1.87 -9.60
C CYS A 405 -2.33 -1.88 -8.41
N ASP A 406 -2.41 -2.87 -7.52
CA ASP A 406 -1.48 -3.07 -6.39
C ASP A 406 -0.03 -3.36 -6.81
N LYS A 407 0.15 -3.93 -8.02
CA LYS A 407 1.47 -4.26 -8.59
C LYS A 407 2.01 -3.17 -9.49
N ILE A 408 1.23 -2.11 -9.76
CA ILE A 408 1.63 -0.97 -10.58
C ILE A 408 2.24 0.12 -9.71
N ASN A 409 3.35 0.70 -10.17
CA ASN A 409 4.04 1.78 -9.49
C ASN A 409 4.45 2.88 -10.46
N SER A 410 4.58 4.10 -9.97
CA SER A 410 5.25 5.17 -10.71
C SER A 410 6.68 4.75 -11.04
N THR A 411 7.06 4.92 -12.30
CA THR A 411 8.37 4.51 -12.82
C THR A 411 9.53 5.22 -12.15
N CYS A 412 9.39 6.48 -11.78
CA CYS A 412 10.47 7.30 -11.22
C CYS A 412 10.06 8.26 -10.09
N GLY A 413 8.77 8.46 -9.84
CA GLY A 413 8.27 9.35 -8.78
C GLY A 413 8.43 10.85 -9.06
N ASN A 414 8.83 11.24 -10.27
CA ASN A 414 8.88 12.64 -10.69
C ASN A 414 7.49 13.15 -11.04
N LYS A 415 7.12 14.36 -10.58
CA LYS A 415 5.77 14.92 -10.72
C LYS A 415 5.27 15.05 -12.16
N LEU A 416 6.19 15.24 -13.11
CA LEU A 416 5.88 15.40 -14.54
C LEU A 416 5.91 14.07 -15.30
N CYS A 417 6.29 12.97 -14.65
CA CYS A 417 6.36 11.66 -15.28
C CYS A 417 5.14 10.82 -14.88
N HIS A 418 4.22 10.67 -15.82
CA HIS A 418 2.98 9.89 -15.64
C HIS A 418 3.12 8.40 -15.97
N ALA A 419 4.30 7.95 -16.37
CA ALA A 419 4.53 6.55 -16.73
C ALA A 419 4.47 5.64 -15.50
N GLU A 420 3.66 4.58 -15.59
CA GLU A 420 3.47 3.57 -14.56
C GLU A 420 3.86 2.17 -15.08
N SER A 421 4.44 1.33 -14.23
CA SER A 421 4.93 0.00 -14.64
C SER A 421 4.86 -0.99 -13.49
N CYS A 422 4.80 -2.27 -13.81
CA CYS A 422 4.68 -3.31 -12.81
C CYS A 422 5.98 -3.42 -11.98
N THR A 423 5.84 -3.88 -10.74
CA THR A 423 6.96 -4.10 -9.80
C THR A 423 8.07 -4.95 -10.42
N GLU A 424 7.72 -6.00 -11.17
CA GLU A 424 8.69 -6.89 -11.82
C GLU A 424 9.53 -6.15 -12.86
N CYS A 425 8.90 -5.41 -13.78
CA CYS A 425 9.62 -4.64 -14.80
C CYS A 425 10.54 -3.58 -14.20
N LEU A 426 10.08 -2.86 -13.17
CA LEU A 426 10.91 -1.85 -12.49
C LEU A 426 12.07 -2.48 -11.72
N THR A 427 11.84 -3.65 -11.12
CA THR A 427 12.88 -4.44 -10.46
C THR A 427 13.94 -4.84 -11.48
N THR A 428 13.55 -5.44 -12.60
CA THR A 428 14.47 -5.82 -13.67
C THR A 428 15.23 -4.62 -14.22
N TRP A 429 14.54 -3.50 -14.50
CA TRP A 429 15.15 -2.29 -15.04
C TRP A 429 16.22 -1.71 -14.11
N TYR A 430 15.87 -1.42 -12.86
CA TYR A 430 16.79 -0.76 -11.93
C TYR A 430 17.84 -1.72 -11.37
N GLN A 431 17.57 -3.02 -11.27
CA GLN A 431 18.56 -4.02 -10.84
C GLN A 431 19.44 -4.54 -11.97
N ALA A 432 19.29 -4.03 -13.20
CA ALA A 432 20.23 -4.31 -14.28
C ALA A 432 21.65 -3.82 -13.94
N VAL A 433 21.76 -2.79 -13.10
CA VAL A 433 23.04 -2.25 -12.61
C VAL A 433 23.33 -2.78 -11.21
N ARG A 434 24.45 -3.49 -11.06
CA ARG A 434 24.88 -4.10 -9.79
C ARG A 434 26.37 -3.84 -9.53
N PRO A 435 26.83 -3.85 -8.27
CA PRO A 435 28.25 -3.87 -7.98
C PRO A 435 28.94 -5.01 -8.76
N GLY A 436 30.13 -4.74 -9.28
CA GLY A 436 30.92 -5.67 -10.10
C GLY A 436 30.51 -5.75 -11.57
N SER A 437 29.42 -5.10 -11.98
CA SER A 437 28.91 -5.14 -13.36
C SER A 437 29.20 -3.86 -14.15
N ILE A 438 28.98 -3.93 -15.46
CA ILE A 438 28.99 -2.76 -16.34
C ILE A 438 27.84 -1.81 -15.98
N VAL A 439 28.13 -0.52 -15.93
CA VAL A 439 27.13 0.51 -15.62
C VAL A 439 26.63 1.13 -16.92
N LEU A 440 25.39 0.81 -17.24
CA LEU A 440 24.66 1.51 -18.29
C LEU A 440 23.86 2.65 -17.66
N VAL A 441 24.25 3.89 -17.97
CA VAL A 441 23.63 5.12 -17.45
C VAL A 441 22.11 5.13 -17.66
N ALA A 442 21.62 4.55 -18.76
CA ALA A 442 20.19 4.43 -19.04
C ALA A 442 19.40 3.71 -17.93
N HIS A 443 20.01 2.72 -17.25
CA HIS A 443 19.38 1.97 -16.16
C HIS A 443 19.48 2.68 -14.80
N LEU A 444 20.25 3.76 -14.68
CA LEU A 444 20.22 4.68 -13.53
C LEU A 444 19.12 5.74 -13.68
N LEU A 445 18.59 5.90 -14.90
CA LEU A 445 17.57 6.87 -15.25
C LEU A 445 16.19 6.20 -15.37
N CYS A 446 15.15 7.03 -15.30
CA CYS A 446 13.80 6.60 -15.65
C CYS A 446 13.76 6.08 -17.10
N PRO A 447 13.13 4.92 -17.38
CA PRO A 447 13.02 4.40 -18.74
C PRO A 447 12.29 5.34 -19.71
N PHE A 448 11.39 6.18 -19.19
CA PHE A 448 10.53 7.06 -19.98
C PHE A 448 11.04 8.51 -19.99
N CYS A 449 10.99 9.20 -18.85
CA CYS A 449 11.33 10.62 -18.82
C CYS A 449 12.84 10.90 -18.84
N LYS A 450 13.70 9.86 -18.74
CA LYS A 450 15.17 9.97 -18.70
C LYS A 450 15.73 10.90 -17.62
N HIS A 451 14.91 11.28 -16.64
CA HIS A 451 15.36 12.00 -15.45
C HIS A 451 15.73 11.00 -14.36
N THR A 452 16.64 11.42 -13.48
CA THR A 452 17.02 10.67 -12.29
C THR A 452 15.77 10.38 -11.44
N PRO A 453 15.54 9.12 -11.03
CA PRO A 453 14.41 8.76 -10.21
C PRO A 453 14.51 9.35 -8.80
N ASN A 454 13.37 9.55 -8.16
CA ASN A 454 13.32 9.93 -6.76
C ASN A 454 14.04 8.87 -5.91
N VAL A 455 14.83 9.31 -4.93
CA VAL A 455 15.58 8.43 -4.02
C VAL A 455 14.69 7.35 -3.40
N LYS A 456 13.42 7.66 -3.08
CA LYS A 456 12.47 6.66 -2.54
C LYS A 456 12.17 5.52 -3.53
N VAL A 457 12.02 5.85 -4.81
CA VAL A 457 11.76 4.86 -5.87
C VAL A 457 13.00 4.01 -6.10
N LEU A 458 14.17 4.65 -6.26
CA LEU A 458 15.39 3.89 -6.48
C LEU A 458 15.74 3.02 -5.28
N LYS A 459 15.60 3.52 -4.04
CA LYS A 459 15.84 2.75 -2.82
C LYS A 459 14.96 1.50 -2.72
N LYS A 460 13.74 1.55 -3.27
CA LYS A 460 12.80 0.41 -3.30
C LYS A 460 13.29 -0.71 -4.23
N TYR A 461 13.81 -0.38 -5.41
CA TYR A 461 14.16 -1.38 -6.44
C TYR A 461 15.66 -1.73 -6.46
N ASN A 462 16.54 -0.76 -6.18
CA ASN A 462 17.98 -0.93 -6.12
C ASN A 462 18.60 0.03 -5.08
N LYS A 463 18.64 -0.41 -3.81
CA LYS A 463 19.20 0.36 -2.68
C LYS A 463 20.68 0.72 -2.88
N GLN A 464 21.46 -0.17 -3.49
CA GLN A 464 22.89 0.04 -3.71
C GLN A 464 23.11 1.19 -4.71
N ALA A 465 22.28 1.30 -5.74
CA ALA A 465 22.42 2.31 -6.79
C ALA A 465 22.23 3.75 -6.25
N CYS A 466 21.63 3.92 -5.06
CA CYS A 466 21.57 5.22 -4.41
C CYS A 466 22.95 5.86 -4.15
N THR A 467 24.01 5.05 -4.01
CA THR A 467 25.38 5.52 -3.79
C THR A 467 26.00 6.19 -5.02
N ILE A 468 25.51 5.85 -6.20
CA ILE A 468 26.06 6.26 -7.50
C ILE A 468 25.15 7.24 -8.25
N LEU A 469 24.04 7.68 -7.64
CA LEU A 469 23.11 8.67 -8.21
C LEU A 469 23.74 10.02 -8.59
N LYS A 470 24.92 10.35 -8.03
CA LYS A 470 25.65 11.59 -8.34
C LYS A 470 26.52 11.49 -9.59
N PHE A 471 26.69 10.29 -10.15
CA PHE A 471 27.49 10.03 -11.35
C PHE A 471 26.82 10.55 -12.64
N ASP A 472 25.57 11.01 -12.55
CA ASP A 472 24.74 11.48 -13.67
C ASP A 472 25.13 12.86 -14.22
N LYS A 473 26.23 13.46 -13.76
CA LYS A 473 26.73 14.69 -14.38
C LYS A 473 27.37 14.31 -15.70
N LYS A 474 26.78 14.79 -16.80
CA LYS A 474 27.21 14.57 -18.18
C LYS A 474 28.70 14.86 -18.41
N ASP A 475 29.30 15.72 -17.58
CA ASP A 475 30.71 16.10 -17.60
C ASP A 475 31.66 15.01 -17.05
N ASP A 476 31.15 14.01 -16.31
CA ASP A 476 31.95 12.94 -15.68
C ASP A 476 32.07 11.65 -16.54
N ILE A 477 31.35 11.59 -17.68
CA ILE A 477 31.25 10.39 -18.52
C ILE A 477 31.93 10.60 -19.88
N ASP A 478 33.04 9.91 -20.08
CA ASP A 478 33.80 9.84 -21.32
C ASP A 478 33.19 8.77 -22.23
N GLU A 479 32.63 9.21 -23.36
CA GLU A 479 31.94 8.33 -24.33
C GLU A 479 32.85 7.23 -24.90
N ARG A 480 34.17 7.39 -24.82
CA ARG A 480 35.15 6.40 -25.28
C ARG A 480 35.33 5.23 -24.32
N TRP A 481 34.69 5.24 -23.14
CA TRP A 481 34.87 4.21 -22.13
C TRP A 481 33.55 3.51 -21.78
N TYR A 482 33.64 2.22 -21.50
CA TYR A 482 32.70 1.49 -20.67
C TYR A 482 33.09 1.68 -19.21
N TYR A 483 32.09 1.90 -18.38
CA TYR A 483 32.25 2.13 -16.94
C TYR A 483 31.78 0.91 -16.16
N GLY A 484 32.52 0.54 -15.13
CA GLY A 484 32.18 -0.55 -14.21
C GLY A 484 31.91 -0.02 -12.81
N TRP A 485 31.07 -0.73 -12.07
CA TRP A 485 30.84 -0.44 -10.65
C TRP A 485 31.79 -1.28 -9.81
N CYS A 486 32.78 -0.65 -9.18
CA CYS A 486 33.80 -1.36 -8.41
C CYS A 486 33.20 -2.03 -7.16
N MET A 487 33.53 -3.30 -6.92
CA MET A 487 33.11 -4.06 -5.74
C MET A 487 33.71 -3.55 -4.42
N ASP A 488 34.92 -2.97 -4.47
CA ASP A 488 35.65 -2.58 -3.26
C ASP A 488 35.29 -1.18 -2.79
N CYS A 489 35.39 -0.19 -3.69
CA CYS A 489 35.15 1.20 -3.33
C CYS A 489 33.71 1.66 -3.60
N TYR A 490 32.86 0.80 -4.20
CA TYR A 490 31.48 1.10 -4.58
C TYR A 490 31.30 2.34 -5.47
N LYS A 491 32.36 2.79 -6.14
CA LYS A 491 32.33 3.91 -7.09
C LYS A 491 32.30 3.40 -8.53
N ILE A 492 31.78 4.24 -9.41
CA ILE A 492 31.84 4.01 -10.86
C ILE A 492 33.21 4.46 -11.35
N LYS A 493 33.89 3.59 -12.10
CA LYS A 493 35.23 3.83 -12.63
C LYS A 493 35.31 3.35 -14.08
N LYS A 494 36.27 3.90 -14.83
CA LYS A 494 36.58 3.46 -16.19
C LYS A 494 36.96 1.98 -16.14
N ALA A 495 36.32 1.15 -16.96
CA ALA A 495 36.56 -0.29 -16.99
C ALA A 495 37.26 -0.71 -18.29
N GLN A 496 36.74 -0.29 -19.44
CA GLN A 496 37.31 -0.68 -20.73
C GLN A 496 37.12 0.42 -21.77
N GLU A 497 38.17 0.71 -22.56
CA GLU A 497 38.08 1.64 -23.68
C GLU A 497 37.35 0.99 -24.87
N LYS A 498 36.47 1.75 -25.52
CA LYS A 498 35.76 1.37 -26.74
C LYS A 498 36.74 1.49 -27.91
N SER A 499 37.31 0.36 -28.34
CA SER A 499 38.13 0.32 -29.55
C SER A 499 37.25 0.11 -30.80
N CYS A 500 37.52 0.87 -31.87
CA CYS A 500 36.69 0.90 -33.09
C CYS A 500 36.84 -0.30 -34.04
N ILE A 501 37.21 -1.50 -33.57
CA ILE A 501 37.35 -2.67 -34.45
C ILE A 501 36.13 -3.58 -34.28
N GLY A 502 35.19 -3.42 -35.22
CA GLY A 502 34.19 -4.40 -35.69
C GLY A 502 33.50 -5.31 -34.67
N ASN A 503 32.22 -5.02 -34.39
CA ASN A 503 31.26 -5.93 -33.75
C ASN A 503 31.75 -6.58 -32.44
N VAL A 504 32.10 -5.78 -31.44
CA VAL A 504 32.29 -6.29 -30.08
C VAL A 504 31.00 -6.07 -29.30
N ASP A 505 30.36 -7.16 -28.90
CA ASP A 505 29.25 -7.17 -27.94
C ASP A 505 29.63 -6.42 -26.66
N ILE A 506 28.65 -5.85 -25.96
CA ILE A 506 28.86 -5.15 -24.68
C ILE A 506 29.69 -6.06 -23.75
N PRO A 507 30.84 -5.60 -23.20
CA PRO A 507 31.70 -6.45 -22.37
C PRO A 507 30.93 -7.01 -21.18
N SER A 508 30.93 -8.34 -21.03
CA SER A 508 30.40 -9.00 -19.84
C SER A 508 31.39 -8.85 -18.68
N LEU A 509 31.33 -7.71 -18.00
CA LEU A 509 32.07 -7.46 -16.76
C LEU A 509 31.34 -8.14 -15.59
N THR A 510 32.03 -9.07 -14.94
CA THR A 510 31.64 -9.69 -13.66
C THR A 510 32.74 -9.44 -12.64
N ASP A 511 32.37 -9.15 -11.39
CA ASP A 511 33.30 -8.90 -10.29
C ASP A 511 34.34 -7.81 -10.55
N PHE A 512 33.94 -6.76 -11.28
CA PHE A 512 34.81 -5.63 -11.58
C PHE A 512 35.37 -4.96 -10.33
N VAL A 513 36.70 -4.80 -10.31
CA VAL A 513 37.46 -4.02 -9.33
C VAL A 513 38.29 -3.01 -10.11
N CYS A 514 38.25 -1.75 -9.71
CA CYS A 514 39.00 -0.70 -10.42
C CYS A 514 40.50 -0.78 -10.14
N ASP A 515 41.31 -0.23 -11.05
CA ASP A 515 42.78 -0.26 -10.96
C ASP A 515 43.30 0.28 -9.61
N GLU A 516 42.74 1.38 -9.11
CA GLU A 516 43.07 1.94 -7.79
C GLU A 516 42.91 0.90 -6.65
N CYS A 517 41.86 0.09 -6.70
CA CYS A 517 41.61 -0.93 -5.68
C CYS A 517 42.51 -2.16 -5.88
N ILE A 518 42.83 -2.51 -7.13
CA ILE A 518 43.80 -3.56 -7.45
C ILE A 518 45.20 -3.16 -6.96
N GLU A 519 45.61 -1.91 -7.18
CA GLU A 519 46.88 -1.37 -6.69
C GLU A 519 46.94 -1.39 -5.16
N ILE A 520 45.86 -1.00 -4.47
CA ILE A 520 45.77 -1.11 -3.00
C ILE A 520 45.92 -2.57 -2.56
N ARG A 521 45.26 -3.53 -3.23
CA ARG A 521 45.36 -4.97 -2.92
C ARG A 521 46.79 -5.51 -3.10
N ASN A 522 47.47 -5.05 -4.16
CA ASN A 522 48.81 -5.54 -4.54
C ASN A 522 49.95 -4.76 -3.86
N SER A 523 49.64 -3.62 -3.22
CA SER A 523 50.62 -2.88 -2.44
C SER A 523 51.16 -3.76 -1.31
N PRO A 524 52.49 -3.85 -1.10
CA PRO A 524 53.02 -4.53 0.06
C PRO A 524 52.40 -3.86 1.28
N LYS A 525 51.74 -4.66 2.15
CA LYS A 525 51.17 -4.17 3.41
C LYS A 525 52.29 -3.60 4.27
N THR A 526 52.66 -2.35 4.04
CA THR A 526 53.32 -1.52 5.04
C THR A 526 52.33 -1.50 6.19
N ILE A 527 52.71 -2.07 7.33
CA ILE A 527 51.90 -2.02 8.53
C ILE A 527 51.73 -0.53 8.83
N ASP A 528 50.58 0.05 8.47
CA ASP A 528 50.24 1.43 8.76
C ASP A 528 50.02 1.49 10.27
N ILE A 529 51.06 1.89 11.00
CA ILE A 529 51.02 2.05 12.45
C ILE A 529 50.66 3.50 12.72
N LYS A 530 49.52 3.72 13.37
CA LYS A 530 49.10 5.05 13.84
C LYS A 530 49.08 5.07 15.36
N TYR A 531 49.22 6.26 15.93
CA TYR A 531 49.30 6.45 17.37
C TYR A 531 47.98 7.01 17.90
N CYS A 532 47.48 6.44 19.01
CA CYS A 532 46.21 6.85 19.60
C CYS A 532 46.21 8.34 20.01
N PRO A 533 45.27 9.16 19.51
CA PRO A 533 45.16 10.58 19.86
C PRO A 533 44.38 10.83 21.17
N GLY A 534 43.83 9.79 21.80
CA GLY A 534 43.07 9.89 23.05
C GLY A 534 43.91 10.43 24.20
N ILE A 535 43.27 11.07 25.17
CA ILE A 535 43.92 11.57 26.38
C ILE A 535 43.65 10.57 27.50
N ASN A 536 44.71 10.10 28.17
CA ASN A 536 44.55 9.23 29.33
C ASN A 536 44.06 10.06 30.53
N GLU A 537 42.90 9.73 31.07
CA GLU A 537 42.26 10.48 32.15
C GLU A 537 43.10 10.51 33.45
N ASN A 538 43.90 9.47 33.70
CA ASN A 538 44.73 9.37 34.91
C ASN A 538 46.02 10.21 34.82
N THR A 539 46.60 10.34 33.62
CA THR A 539 47.89 11.05 33.42
C THR A 539 47.75 12.40 32.73
N LYS A 540 46.56 12.73 32.18
CA LYS A 540 46.28 13.89 31.34
C LYS A 540 47.22 14.06 30.13
N ALA A 541 47.92 13.00 29.75
CA ALA A 541 48.82 12.96 28.60
C ALA A 541 48.16 12.26 27.42
N VAL A 542 48.63 12.55 26.21
CA VAL A 542 48.22 11.82 25.00
C VAL A 542 48.63 10.36 25.14
N CYS A 543 47.70 9.45 24.87
CA CYS A 543 47.84 8.00 25.03
C CYS A 543 48.99 7.46 24.16
N GLY A 544 49.02 7.80 22.87
CA GLY A 544 50.16 7.53 21.99
C GLY A 544 50.45 6.04 21.75
N VAL A 545 49.54 5.13 22.08
CA VAL A 545 49.73 3.70 21.84
C VAL A 545 49.73 3.41 20.34
N ALA A 546 50.77 2.71 19.88
CA ALA A 546 50.90 2.22 18.53
C ALA A 546 49.77 1.23 18.22
N THR A 547 48.95 1.58 17.23
CA THR A 547 47.77 0.82 16.85
C THR A 547 47.94 0.39 15.40
N ASN A 548 47.76 -0.92 15.14
CA ASN A 548 47.64 -1.46 13.80
C ASN A 548 46.16 -1.76 13.53
N LYS A 549 45.65 -1.29 12.39
CA LYS A 549 44.27 -1.59 12.00
C LYS A 549 44.19 -3.05 11.53
N LYS A 550 43.36 -3.86 12.20
CA LYS A 550 42.92 -5.18 11.73
C LYS A 550 41.47 -5.05 11.26
N GLY A 551 41.20 -5.43 10.00
CA GLY A 551 39.86 -5.37 9.42
C GLY A 551 39.55 -4.08 8.66
N SER A 552 38.30 -3.95 8.19
CA SER A 552 37.86 -2.86 7.32
C SER A 552 37.38 -1.61 8.08
N CYS A 553 37.07 -1.74 9.37
CA CYS A 553 36.46 -0.69 10.20
C CYS A 553 37.39 0.52 10.41
N ASN A 554 36.90 1.74 10.13
CA ASN A 554 37.64 2.98 10.36
C ASN A 554 37.42 3.56 11.77
N HIS A 555 36.52 2.98 12.55
CA HIS A 555 36.36 3.25 13.98
C HIS A 555 37.34 2.39 14.77
N ILE A 556 38.14 3.02 15.62
CA ILE A 556 39.13 2.33 16.45
C ILE A 556 38.85 2.65 17.91
N THR A 557 38.64 1.61 18.71
CA THR A 557 38.57 1.72 20.17
C THR A 557 39.93 1.39 20.76
N CYS A 558 40.57 2.35 21.41
CA CYS A 558 41.87 2.13 22.04
C CYS A 558 41.70 1.40 23.38
N THR A 559 42.25 0.20 23.52
CA THR A 559 42.17 -0.60 24.76
C THR A 559 42.98 -0.03 25.94
N ALA A 560 43.91 0.90 25.69
CA ALA A 560 44.75 1.49 26.72
C ALA A 560 44.14 2.75 27.39
N CYS A 561 43.31 3.51 26.66
CA CYS A 561 42.66 4.72 27.19
C CYS A 561 41.15 4.77 26.97
N ASN A 562 40.55 3.70 26.43
CA ASN A 562 39.14 3.56 26.09
C ASN A 562 38.55 4.67 25.20
N SER A 563 39.41 5.42 24.50
CA SER A 563 38.95 6.46 23.57
C SER A 563 38.64 5.86 22.20
N ASP A 564 37.51 6.26 21.64
CA ASP A 564 37.12 6.01 20.25
C ASP A 564 37.68 7.10 19.33
N TRP A 565 38.34 6.69 18.25
CA TRP A 565 38.96 7.61 17.29
C TRP A 565 38.88 7.08 15.85
N CYS A 566 38.92 8.02 14.89
CA CYS A 566 38.83 7.69 13.46
C CYS A 566 40.22 7.39 12.90
N TRP A 567 40.39 6.20 12.32
CA TRP A 567 41.67 5.76 11.71
C TRP A 567 42.16 6.73 10.63
N LEU A 568 41.25 7.26 9.81
CA LEU A 568 41.60 8.14 8.69
C LEU A 568 42.03 9.53 9.15
N CYS A 569 41.36 10.06 10.18
CA CYS A 569 41.56 11.43 10.66
C CYS A 569 42.54 11.57 11.82
N VAL A 570 42.84 10.47 12.54
CA VAL A 570 43.69 10.45 13.74
C VAL A 570 43.20 11.45 14.81
N LYS A 571 41.89 11.47 15.04
CA LYS A 571 41.21 12.34 16.00
C LYS A 571 40.07 11.63 16.72
N THR A 572 39.83 12.05 17.96
CA THR A 572 38.67 11.66 18.76
C THR A 572 37.48 12.56 18.43
N TYR A 573 36.28 11.98 18.42
CA TYR A 573 35.02 12.68 18.17
C TYR A 573 33.97 12.40 19.26
N GLY A 574 34.33 11.64 20.30
CA GLY A 574 33.40 11.17 21.33
C GLY A 574 32.23 10.41 20.71
N GLU A 575 31.02 10.65 21.23
CA GLU A 575 29.78 10.01 20.78
C GLU A 575 29.44 10.30 19.30
N SER A 576 30.00 11.36 18.70
CA SER A 576 29.73 11.76 17.31
C SER A 576 30.57 11.02 16.26
N ILE A 577 31.40 10.05 16.67
CA ILE A 577 32.32 9.37 15.75
C ILE A 577 31.61 8.65 14.59
N TYR A 578 30.46 8.03 14.85
CA TYR A 578 29.68 7.36 13.81
C TYR A 578 29.07 8.35 12.80
N GLU A 579 28.63 9.51 13.27
CA GLU A 579 28.12 10.58 12.41
C GLU A 579 29.23 11.14 11.51
N HIS A 580 30.43 11.33 12.06
CA HIS A 580 31.61 11.74 11.29
C HIS A 580 31.98 10.70 10.22
N LEU A 581 32.06 9.42 10.57
CA LEU A 581 32.40 8.35 9.62
C LEU A 581 31.38 8.27 8.48
N MET A 582 30.08 8.40 8.78
CA MET A 582 29.01 8.39 7.79
C MET A 582 29.02 9.63 6.89
N SER A 583 29.14 10.83 7.48
CA SER A 583 29.06 12.10 6.74
C SER A 583 30.30 12.42 5.93
N THR A 584 31.49 12.07 6.45
CA THR A 584 32.78 12.47 5.87
C THR A 584 33.39 11.37 5.01
N HIS A 585 33.25 10.10 5.43
CA HIS A 585 33.90 8.96 4.76
C HIS A 585 32.92 8.00 4.07
N GLY A 586 31.61 8.12 4.34
CA GLY A 586 30.56 7.39 3.63
C GLY A 586 30.40 5.92 4.03
N ASN A 587 31.23 5.41 4.95
CA ASN A 587 31.13 4.05 5.50
C ASN A 587 31.90 3.97 6.83
N TYR A 588 31.44 3.13 7.77
CA TYR A 588 32.15 2.81 9.01
C TYR A 588 33.04 1.55 8.87
N GLY A 589 32.78 0.70 7.87
CA GLY A 589 33.44 -0.61 7.67
C GLY A 589 32.75 -1.69 8.50
N ILE A 590 32.50 -2.85 7.89
CA ILE A 590 31.85 -3.99 8.54
C ILE A 590 32.95 -4.81 9.22
N GLU A 591 32.80 -5.12 10.50
CA GLU A 591 33.55 -6.22 11.12
C GLU A 591 33.00 -7.50 10.50
N ASP A 592 33.84 -8.20 9.72
CA ASP A 592 33.59 -9.60 9.38
C ASP A 592 33.73 -10.39 10.68
N ASP A 593 32.65 -10.47 11.44
CA ASP A 593 32.51 -11.48 12.47
C ASP A 593 32.23 -12.81 11.76
N ASN A 594 33.27 -13.64 11.74
CA ASN A 594 33.27 -15.02 11.31
C ASN A 594 32.20 -15.86 12.03
N ASP A 595 31.64 -16.79 11.26
CA ASP A 595 31.31 -18.16 11.66
C ASP A 595 30.43 -18.36 12.91
N GLU A 596 29.10 -18.30 12.71
CA GLU A 596 28.14 -19.38 13.03
C GLU A 596 26.79 -19.20 12.31
#